data_AF-A0A0F4YRM4-F1
#
_entry.id   AF-A0A0F4YRM4-F1
#
_cell.length_a   1.000
_cell.length_b   1.000
_cell.length_c   1.000
_cell.angle_alpha   90.00
_cell.angle_beta   90.00
_cell.angle_gamma   90.00
#
_symmetry.space_group_name_H-M   'P 1'
#
loop_
_entity.id
_entity.type
_entity.pdbx_description
1 polymer ?
#
loop_
_entity_poly.entity_id
_entity_poly.type
_entity_poly.pdbx_seq_one_letter_code
_entity_poly.pdbx_strand_id
1 'polypeptide(L)'
;MPTEVHDCHQDWIGMEFDNMLAQSFLTAAEKRVLRTRVGTTFEGFYQGPYSLSSMEPDLCLRPDTQAKPTIAIESGWSESWPHLHNDMKVWLTGGAPVVRLVILLRWYKLVGNPKRVRGVVDVFERNAAGIPTLIQNEGHRYDRLREIRIPTFEEERKDLLPDILCALARKSYERYIKAPDIRPI
;
A
#
# COMPACT_ATOMS: atom_id res chain seq x y z
N MET A 1 -9.27 -14.89 -10.63
CA MET A 1 -10.07 -13.77 -10.13
C MET A 1 -9.62 -13.46 -8.71
N PRO A 2 -9.41 -12.18 -8.37
CA PRO A 2 -9.14 -11.77 -7.00
C PRO A 2 -10.26 -12.19 -6.05
N THR A 3 -9.93 -12.31 -4.76
CA THR A 3 -10.91 -12.55 -3.69
C THR A 3 -11.28 -11.23 -3.02
N GLU A 4 -12.44 -11.14 -2.36
CA GLU A 4 -12.83 -9.97 -1.55
C GLU A 4 -11.73 -9.50 -0.58
N VAL A 5 -11.06 -10.45 0.11
CA VAL A 5 -9.94 -10.13 1.01
C VAL A 5 -8.73 -9.56 0.27
N HIS A 6 -8.53 -9.96 -0.98
CA HIS A 6 -7.44 -9.45 -1.82
C HIS A 6 -7.71 -7.99 -2.19
N ASP A 7 -8.92 -7.66 -2.60
CA ASP A 7 -9.29 -6.33 -3.11
C ASP A 7 -9.78 -5.36 -2.04
N CYS A 8 -10.03 -5.80 -0.81
CA CYS A 8 -10.64 -4.97 0.25
C CYS A 8 -9.93 -3.63 0.51
N HIS A 9 -8.63 -3.56 0.23
CA HIS A 9 -7.84 -2.35 0.38
C HIS A 9 -8.22 -1.24 -0.62
N GLN A 10 -8.86 -1.57 -1.75
CA GLN A 10 -9.40 -0.60 -2.69
C GLN A 10 -10.52 0.23 -2.05
N ASP A 11 -11.44 -0.42 -1.34
CA ASP A 11 -12.52 0.25 -0.61
C ASP A 11 -11.98 1.10 0.55
N TRP A 12 -10.98 0.59 1.27
CA TRP A 12 -10.36 1.32 2.39
C TRP A 12 -9.73 2.63 1.91
N ILE A 13 -8.99 2.60 0.81
CA ILE A 13 -8.40 3.81 0.21
C ILE A 13 -9.48 4.75 -0.32
N GLY A 14 -10.55 4.22 -0.93
CA GLY A 14 -11.69 5.03 -1.36
C GLY A 14 -12.32 5.80 -0.20
N MET A 15 -12.62 5.11 0.89
CA MET A 15 -13.17 5.70 2.11
C MET A 15 -12.21 6.71 2.74
N GLU A 16 -10.91 6.46 2.74
CA GLU A 16 -9.93 7.41 3.25
C GLU A 16 -9.87 8.70 2.43
N PHE A 17 -9.99 8.63 1.10
CA PHE A 17 -10.06 9.83 0.28
C PHE A 17 -11.31 10.67 0.56
N ASP A 18 -12.42 10.04 0.91
CA ASP A 18 -13.63 10.76 1.34
C ASP A 18 -13.42 11.40 2.72
N ASN A 19 -12.80 10.69 3.67
CA ASN A 19 -12.43 11.24 4.97
C ASN A 19 -11.45 12.41 4.85
N MET A 20 -10.42 12.29 4.01
CA MET A 20 -9.43 13.34 3.77
C MET A 20 -10.07 14.60 3.17
N LEU A 21 -11.04 14.46 2.27
CA LEU A 21 -11.82 15.61 1.79
C LEU A 21 -12.66 16.24 2.91
N ALA A 22 -13.40 15.43 3.67
CA ALA A 22 -14.27 15.91 4.74
C ALA A 22 -13.47 16.65 5.83
N GLN A 23 -12.23 16.22 6.08
CA GLN A 23 -11.31 16.82 7.03
C GLN A 23 -10.49 17.99 6.43
N SER A 24 -10.78 18.40 5.20
CA SER A 24 -10.02 19.45 4.47
C SER A 24 -8.52 19.16 4.33
N PHE A 25 -8.13 17.90 4.46
CA PHE A 25 -6.76 17.44 4.27
C PHE A 25 -6.40 17.43 2.77
N LEU A 26 -7.34 16.95 1.95
CA LEU A 26 -7.35 17.13 0.50
C LEU A 26 -8.32 18.24 0.12
N THR A 27 -7.91 19.10 -0.80
CA THR A 27 -8.84 19.92 -1.56
C THR A 27 -9.52 19.10 -2.64
N ALA A 28 -10.70 19.54 -3.09
CA ALA A 28 -11.37 18.93 -4.24
C ALA A 28 -10.52 18.98 -5.53
N ALA A 29 -9.64 19.99 -5.65
CA ALA A 29 -8.70 20.10 -6.76
C ALA A 29 -7.60 19.03 -6.67
N GLU A 30 -6.98 18.84 -5.51
CA GLU A 30 -5.98 17.79 -5.28
C GLU A 30 -6.54 16.39 -5.51
N LYS A 31 -7.76 16.09 -5.00
CA LYS A 31 -8.40 14.78 -5.25
C LYS A 31 -8.65 14.54 -6.74
N ARG A 32 -9.00 15.58 -7.51
CA ARG A 32 -9.30 15.44 -8.95
C ARG A 32 -8.10 14.98 -9.77
N VAL A 33 -6.90 15.39 -9.36
CA VAL A 33 -5.65 15.08 -10.06
C VAL A 33 -4.91 13.88 -9.46
N LEU A 34 -5.34 13.40 -8.29
CA LEU A 34 -4.83 12.17 -7.69
C LEU A 34 -5.67 10.98 -8.15
N ARG A 35 -5.07 10.07 -8.91
CA ARG A 35 -5.76 8.91 -9.44
C ARG A 35 -5.42 7.65 -8.70
N THR A 36 -6.44 6.85 -8.42
CA THR A 36 -6.29 5.42 -8.22
C THR A 36 -6.38 4.68 -9.55
N ARG A 37 -5.58 3.62 -9.69
CA ARG A 37 -5.67 2.69 -10.81
C ARG A 37 -5.59 1.26 -10.27
N VAL A 38 -6.33 0.39 -10.94
CA VAL A 38 -6.39 -1.06 -10.76
C VAL A 38 -6.43 -1.64 -12.18
N GLY A 39 -5.82 -2.80 -12.41
CA GLY A 39 -5.84 -3.44 -13.73
C GLY A 39 -5.12 -2.64 -14.83
N THR A 40 -4.23 -1.71 -14.45
CA THR A 40 -3.50 -0.86 -15.39
C THR A 40 -2.07 -1.35 -15.48
N THR A 41 -1.70 -1.82 -16.66
CA THR A 41 -0.32 -2.19 -16.97
C THR A 41 0.56 -0.95 -17.12
N PHE A 42 1.64 -0.90 -16.36
CA PHE A 42 2.70 0.11 -16.45
C PHE A 42 3.94 -0.52 -17.07
N GLU A 43 4.55 0.21 -18.00
CA GLU A 43 5.77 -0.21 -18.69
C GLU A 43 6.90 0.82 -18.49
N GLY A 44 8.03 0.56 -19.14
CA GLY A 44 9.17 1.48 -19.15
C GLY A 44 9.90 1.53 -17.82
N PHE A 45 10.08 0.38 -17.19
CA PHE A 45 11.05 0.20 -16.13
C PHE A 45 12.42 0.10 -16.83
N TYR A 46 13.32 1.04 -16.58
CA TYR A 46 14.57 1.22 -17.34
C TYR A 46 15.82 1.06 -16.46
N GLN A 47 15.63 0.75 -15.18
CA GLN A 47 16.67 0.84 -14.17
C GLN A 47 17.12 -0.56 -13.75
N GLY A 48 18.42 -0.80 -13.91
CA GLY A 48 19.08 -2.02 -13.46
C GLY A 48 18.48 -3.31 -14.08
N PRO A 49 18.39 -4.41 -13.32
CA PRO A 49 17.99 -5.72 -13.83
C PRO A 49 16.50 -5.80 -14.20
N TYR A 50 15.72 -4.75 -13.94
CA TYR A 50 14.29 -4.66 -14.20
C TYR A 50 13.97 -3.90 -15.50
N SER A 51 15.00 -3.71 -16.33
CA SER A 51 14.84 -3.14 -17.65
C SER A 51 13.84 -4.00 -18.45
N LEU A 52 12.85 -3.35 -19.08
CA LEU A 52 11.77 -4.00 -19.86
C LEU A 52 10.72 -4.76 -19.03
N SER A 53 10.73 -4.64 -17.69
CA SER A 53 9.61 -5.13 -16.89
C SER A 53 8.32 -4.39 -17.23
N SER A 54 7.20 -5.08 -17.07
CA SER A 54 5.85 -4.55 -17.13
C SER A 54 5.12 -5.03 -15.89
N MET A 55 4.40 -4.12 -15.22
CA MET A 55 3.80 -4.36 -13.91
C MET A 55 2.37 -3.86 -13.87
N GLU A 56 1.52 -4.56 -13.15
CA GLU A 56 0.13 -4.19 -12.90
C GLU A 56 -0.10 -4.24 -11.39
N PRO A 57 -0.23 -3.09 -10.71
CA PRO A 57 -0.42 -3.08 -9.27
C PRO A 57 -1.85 -3.46 -8.92
N ASP A 58 -2.04 -4.14 -7.79
CA ASP A 58 -3.38 -4.37 -7.22
C ASP A 58 -4.10 -3.04 -6.93
N LEU A 59 -3.35 -2.03 -6.49
CA LEU A 59 -3.80 -0.64 -6.41
C LEU A 59 -2.62 0.31 -6.49
N CYS A 60 -2.79 1.49 -7.09
CA CYS A 60 -1.76 2.52 -7.02
C CYS A 60 -2.33 3.93 -6.88
N LEU A 61 -1.50 4.85 -6.36
CA LEU A 61 -1.80 6.28 -6.30
C LEU A 61 -0.84 7.00 -7.25
N ARG A 62 -1.42 7.72 -8.21
CA ARG A 62 -0.71 8.37 -9.30
C ARG A 62 -1.26 9.78 -9.55
N PRO A 63 -0.45 10.84 -9.40
CA PRO A 63 -0.80 12.15 -9.92
C PRO A 63 -1.01 12.09 -11.45
N ASP A 64 -2.01 12.79 -11.99
CA ASP A 64 -2.36 12.77 -13.41
C ASP A 64 -1.21 13.17 -14.35
N THR A 65 -0.23 13.91 -13.83
CA THR A 65 0.96 14.37 -14.56
C THR A 65 2.06 13.31 -14.66
N GLN A 66 1.94 12.17 -14.00
CA GLN A 66 2.97 11.14 -13.96
C GLN A 66 2.60 9.90 -14.80
N ALA A 67 3.59 9.37 -15.52
CA ALA A 67 3.44 8.13 -16.29
C ALA A 67 3.35 6.88 -15.41
N LYS A 68 4.05 6.89 -14.26
CA LYS A 68 4.10 5.80 -13.28
C LYS A 68 3.49 6.24 -11.95
N PRO A 69 3.01 5.32 -11.10
CA PRO A 69 2.51 5.67 -9.79
C PRO A 69 3.61 6.22 -8.88
N THR A 70 3.23 7.10 -7.95
CA THR A 70 4.12 7.48 -6.84
C THR A 70 4.11 6.40 -5.76
N ILE A 71 2.95 5.78 -5.53
CA ILE A 71 2.74 4.72 -4.53
C ILE A 71 2.11 3.52 -5.24
N ALA A 72 2.71 2.34 -5.10
CA ALA A 72 2.11 1.07 -5.52
C ALA A 72 1.75 0.22 -4.29
N ILE A 73 0.66 -0.52 -4.39
CA ILE A 73 0.20 -1.46 -3.37
C ILE A 73 0.06 -2.82 -4.05
N GLU A 74 0.69 -3.83 -3.46
CA GLU A 74 0.53 -5.22 -3.86
C GLU A 74 -0.01 -6.00 -2.68
N SER A 75 -1.02 -6.81 -2.95
CA SER A 75 -1.67 -7.70 -2.00
C SER A 75 -1.38 -9.12 -2.41
N GLY A 76 -1.06 -9.97 -1.44
CA GLY A 76 -0.87 -11.38 -1.72
C GLY A 76 -1.39 -12.25 -0.60
N TRP A 77 -1.83 -13.43 -1.00
CA TRP A 77 -2.02 -14.57 -0.10
C TRP A 77 -0.66 -15.19 0.25
N SER A 78 -0.63 -16.47 0.60
CA SER A 78 0.59 -17.28 0.68
C SER A 78 1.34 -17.43 -0.66
N GLU A 79 1.13 -16.55 -1.65
CA GLU A 79 2.13 -16.33 -2.68
C GLU A 79 3.47 -16.20 -1.99
N SER A 80 4.48 -16.90 -2.53
CA SER A 80 5.75 -17.01 -1.85
C SER A 80 6.22 -15.59 -1.56
N TRP A 81 6.41 -15.27 -0.29
CA TRP A 81 6.87 -13.95 0.16
C TRP A 81 8.05 -13.37 -0.66
N PRO A 82 8.93 -14.20 -1.27
CA PRO A 82 9.88 -13.74 -2.27
C PRO A 82 9.28 -13.05 -3.52
N HIS A 83 8.11 -13.45 -4.02
CA HIS A 83 7.45 -12.83 -5.17
C HIS A 83 7.01 -11.39 -4.88
N LEU A 84 6.22 -11.16 -3.83
CA LEU A 84 5.82 -9.80 -3.44
C LEU A 84 7.02 -8.87 -3.20
N HIS A 85 8.12 -9.41 -2.65
CA HIS A 85 9.37 -8.65 -2.54
C HIS A 85 10.06 -8.38 -3.87
N ASN A 86 9.99 -9.31 -4.83
CA ASN A 86 10.52 -9.06 -6.17
C ASN A 86 9.68 -7.99 -6.87
N ASP A 87 8.36 -8.03 -6.76
CA ASP A 87 7.47 -6.99 -7.31
C ASP A 87 7.79 -5.63 -6.69
N MET A 88 7.93 -5.58 -5.37
CA MET A 88 8.39 -4.37 -4.66
C MET A 88 9.73 -3.86 -5.20
N LYS A 89 10.70 -4.74 -5.50
CA LYS A 89 11.98 -4.32 -6.07
C LYS A 89 11.84 -3.81 -7.50
N VAL A 90 10.98 -4.41 -8.33
CA VAL A 90 10.68 -3.90 -9.67
C VAL A 90 10.11 -2.49 -9.55
N TRP A 91 9.13 -2.30 -8.68
CA TRP A 91 8.53 -0.98 -8.41
C TRP A 91 9.55 0.05 -7.91
N LEU A 92 10.27 -0.25 -6.83
CA LEU A 92 11.18 0.73 -6.22
C LEU A 92 12.47 0.92 -7.01
N THR A 93 13.09 -0.13 -7.53
CA THR A 93 14.35 -0.01 -8.27
C THR A 93 14.10 0.32 -9.73
N GLY A 94 13.24 -0.45 -10.40
CA GLY A 94 12.92 -0.28 -11.81
C GLY A 94 12.05 0.95 -12.11
N GLY A 95 11.19 1.35 -11.17
CA GLY A 95 10.31 2.52 -11.29
C GLY A 95 10.92 3.82 -10.75
N ALA A 96 12.19 3.80 -10.34
CA ALA A 96 12.88 4.98 -9.86
C ALA A 96 13.01 6.05 -10.97
N PRO A 97 12.96 7.36 -10.63
CA PRO A 97 12.76 7.91 -9.29
C PRO A 97 11.26 8.12 -8.94
N VAL A 98 10.35 7.81 -9.86
CA VAL A 98 8.93 8.20 -9.81
C VAL A 98 8.17 7.42 -8.76
N VAL A 99 8.31 6.09 -8.75
CA VAL A 99 7.75 5.25 -7.68
C VAL A 99 8.58 5.50 -6.44
N ARG A 100 7.97 5.85 -5.31
CA ARG A 100 8.69 6.23 -4.07
C ARG A 100 8.37 5.33 -2.91
N LEU A 101 7.20 4.71 -2.93
CA LEU A 101 6.69 3.87 -1.86
C LEU A 101 6.03 2.62 -2.44
N VAL A 102 6.25 1.48 -1.80
CA VAL A 102 5.48 0.26 -2.05
C VAL A 102 4.90 -0.23 -0.74
N ILE A 103 3.60 -0.54 -0.73
CA ILE A 103 2.90 -1.16 0.40
C ILE A 103 2.60 -2.61 0.03
N LEU A 104 3.09 -3.55 0.83
CA LEU A 104 2.82 -4.97 0.67
C LEU A 104 1.80 -5.43 1.72
N LEU A 105 0.63 -5.85 1.25
CA LEU A 105 -0.42 -6.45 2.07
C LEU A 105 -0.29 -7.97 2.01
N ARG A 106 -0.30 -8.60 3.18
CA ARG A 106 -0.14 -10.05 3.31
C ARG A 106 -1.27 -10.66 4.10
N TRP A 107 -1.86 -11.70 3.53
CA TRP A 107 -2.97 -12.42 4.15
C TRP A 107 -2.58 -13.84 4.52
N TYR A 108 -2.87 -14.22 5.78
CA TYR A 108 -2.67 -15.55 6.31
C TYR A 108 -4.00 -16.15 6.72
N LYS A 109 -4.29 -17.39 6.29
CA LYS A 109 -5.40 -18.16 6.87
C LYS A 109 -5.03 -18.58 8.29
N LEU A 110 -5.96 -18.43 9.23
CA LEU A 110 -5.73 -18.90 10.60
C LEU A 110 -5.86 -20.41 10.69
N VAL A 111 -4.86 -21.05 11.31
CA VAL A 111 -4.89 -22.49 11.59
C VAL A 111 -6.08 -22.80 12.50
N GLY A 112 -6.87 -23.81 12.14
CA GLY A 112 -8.06 -24.22 12.89
C GLY A 112 -9.33 -23.41 12.62
N ASN A 113 -9.26 -22.31 11.85
CA ASN A 113 -10.44 -21.62 11.36
C ASN A 113 -10.21 -21.01 9.97
N PRO A 114 -10.50 -21.76 8.89
CA PRO A 114 -10.20 -21.34 7.52
C PRO A 114 -11.06 -20.16 7.02
N LYS A 115 -12.09 -19.76 7.78
CA LYS A 115 -12.92 -18.57 7.48
C LYS A 115 -12.33 -17.28 8.06
N ARG A 116 -11.27 -17.37 8.86
CA ARG A 116 -10.61 -16.20 9.46
C ARG A 116 -9.23 -16.00 8.84
N VAL A 117 -8.89 -14.74 8.65
CA VAL A 117 -7.60 -14.31 8.12
C VAL A 117 -6.90 -13.38 9.10
N ARG A 118 -5.57 -13.30 8.98
CA ARG A 118 -4.73 -12.27 9.60
C ARG A 118 -4.02 -11.51 8.50
N GLY A 119 -4.02 -10.19 8.59
CA GLY A 119 -3.27 -9.31 7.69
C GLY A 119 -1.95 -8.81 8.31
N VAL A 120 -0.96 -8.57 7.45
CA VAL A 120 0.29 -7.85 7.76
C VAL A 120 0.52 -6.80 6.68
N VAL A 121 1.00 -5.62 7.05
CA VAL A 121 1.34 -4.51 6.14
C VAL A 121 2.82 -4.20 6.30
N ASP A 122 3.58 -4.30 5.20
CA ASP A 122 4.94 -3.79 5.13
C ASP A 122 5.01 -2.61 4.19
N VAL A 123 5.74 -1.57 4.59
CA VAL A 123 5.94 -0.36 3.78
C VAL A 123 7.41 -0.23 3.46
N PHE A 124 7.73 -0.13 2.18
CA PHE A 124 9.09 -0.04 1.67
C PHE A 124 9.34 1.30 0.97
N GLU A 125 10.53 1.84 1.22
CA GLU A 125 11.08 3.02 0.53
C GLU A 125 12.50 2.73 0.06
N ARG A 126 13.03 3.53 -0.85
CA ARG A 126 14.48 3.56 -1.10
C ARG A 126 15.17 4.38 -0.02
N ASN A 127 16.24 3.86 0.56
CA ASN A 127 17.13 4.66 1.40
C ASN A 127 18.00 5.61 0.55
N ALA A 128 18.89 6.36 1.20
CA ALA A 128 19.78 7.33 0.52
C ALA A 128 20.70 6.70 -0.53
N ALA A 129 21.02 5.41 -0.43
CA ALA A 129 21.80 4.66 -1.41
C ALA A 129 20.93 4.09 -2.56
N GLY A 130 19.62 4.40 -2.60
CA GLY A 130 18.69 3.87 -3.59
C GLY A 130 18.21 2.44 -3.31
N ILE A 131 18.55 1.87 -2.15
CA ILE A 131 18.26 0.47 -1.83
C ILE A 131 16.88 0.37 -1.15
N PRO A 132 15.96 -0.49 -1.66
CA PRO A 132 14.70 -0.77 -0.99
C PRO A 132 14.90 -1.24 0.46
N THR A 133 14.25 -0.55 1.39
CA THR A 133 14.37 -0.75 2.83
C THR A 133 12.97 -0.72 3.45
N LEU A 134 12.70 -1.65 4.36
CA LEU A 134 11.47 -1.66 5.16
C LEU A 134 11.47 -0.48 6.13
N ILE A 135 10.47 0.39 6.05
CA ILE A 135 10.34 1.57 6.93
C ILE A 135 9.22 1.44 7.96
N GLN A 136 8.25 0.56 7.72
CA GLN A 136 7.16 0.28 8.66
C GLN A 136 6.65 -1.14 8.46
N ASN A 137 6.37 -1.83 9.56
CA ASN A 137 5.75 -3.15 9.60
C ASN A 137 4.60 -3.11 10.61
N GLU A 138 3.43 -3.54 10.19
CA GLU A 138 2.22 -3.58 10.99
C GLU A 138 1.59 -4.98 10.89
N GLY A 139 1.23 -5.58 12.01
CA GLY A 139 0.64 -6.92 12.05
C GLY A 139 1.36 -7.93 12.97
N HIS A 140 2.59 -7.64 13.42
CA HIS A 140 3.29 -8.44 14.43
C HIS A 140 2.92 -8.12 15.90
N ARG A 141 2.14 -7.07 16.16
CA ARG A 141 1.73 -6.70 17.53
C ARG A 141 0.73 -7.66 18.18
N TYR A 142 0.19 -8.63 17.44
CA TYR A 142 -0.83 -9.55 17.95
C TYR A 142 -0.29 -10.80 18.66
N ASP A 143 1.01 -11.13 18.54
CA ASP A 143 1.60 -12.28 19.26
C ASP A 143 1.96 -11.97 20.73
N ARG A 144 1.97 -10.69 21.14
CA ARG A 144 2.28 -10.26 22.52
C ARG A 144 1.06 -9.94 23.41
N LEU A 145 -0.15 -10.13 22.90
CA LEU A 145 -1.40 -9.89 23.68
C LEU A 145 -2.02 -11.19 24.23
N ARG A 146 -1.20 -12.21 24.51
CA ARG A 146 -1.63 -13.29 25.41
C ARG A 146 -1.53 -12.75 26.84
N GLU A 147 -2.65 -12.84 27.57
CA GLU A 147 -2.84 -12.46 28.98
C GLU A 147 -3.25 -11.02 29.29
N ILE A 148 -4.19 -10.45 28.52
CA ILE A 148 -5.17 -9.56 29.17
C ILE A 148 -6.52 -10.29 29.15
N ARG A 149 -6.94 -10.79 30.32
CA ARG A 149 -8.34 -11.14 30.56
C ARG A 149 -9.15 -9.84 30.43
N ILE A 150 -9.92 -9.71 29.35
CA ILE A 150 -10.82 -8.58 29.14
C ILE A 150 -12.26 -9.12 29.19
N PRO A 151 -13.20 -8.40 29.84
CA PRO A 151 -14.52 -8.92 30.14
C PRO A 151 -15.32 -9.19 28.87
N THR A 152 -16.15 -10.22 28.97
CA THR A 152 -17.25 -10.53 28.04
C THR A 152 -18.09 -9.30 27.78
N PHE A 153 -17.99 -8.71 26.58
CA PHE A 153 -19.06 -7.95 25.96
C PHE A 153 -18.96 -8.13 24.45
N GLU A 154 -20.11 -8.44 23.86
CA GLU A 154 -20.36 -8.56 22.44
C GLU A 154 -20.13 -7.21 21.75
N GLU A 155 -18.92 -6.99 21.21
CA GLU A 155 -18.73 -5.94 20.19
C GLU A 155 -17.55 -6.30 19.30
N GLU A 156 -17.86 -6.51 18.02
CA GLU A 156 -16.94 -6.81 16.94
C GLU A 156 -15.85 -5.73 16.84
N ARG A 157 -14.63 -6.02 17.29
CA ARG A 157 -13.45 -5.26 16.84
C ARG A 157 -13.12 -5.65 15.41
N LYS A 158 -13.75 -4.97 14.46
CA LYS A 158 -13.31 -4.89 13.06
C LYS A 158 -11.93 -4.22 13.04
N ASP A 159 -10.92 -5.06 12.84
CA ASP A 159 -9.59 -4.87 12.27
C ASP A 159 -9.00 -3.44 12.26
N LEU A 160 -7.87 -3.23 12.94
CA LEU A 160 -7.06 -1.99 12.90
C LEU A 160 -6.31 -1.76 11.55
N LEU A 161 -6.38 -2.73 10.63
CA LEU A 161 -5.64 -2.69 9.36
C LEU A 161 -6.12 -1.61 8.36
N PRO A 162 -7.43 -1.35 8.20
CA PRO A 162 -7.93 -0.23 7.41
C PRO A 162 -7.37 1.10 7.95
N ASP A 163 -7.52 1.36 9.26
CA ASP A 163 -7.03 2.61 9.88
C ASP A 163 -5.52 2.82 9.67
N ILE A 164 -4.74 1.74 9.80
CA ILE A 164 -3.29 1.75 9.57
C ILE A 164 -2.98 2.05 8.09
N LEU A 165 -3.63 1.37 7.15
CA LEU A 165 -3.42 1.60 5.72
C LEU A 165 -3.82 3.02 5.33
N CYS A 166 -4.94 3.52 5.85
CA CYS A 166 -5.43 4.87 5.65
C CYS A 166 -4.44 5.91 6.19
N ALA A 167 -3.95 5.73 7.42
CA ALA A 167 -2.94 6.60 8.02
C ALA A 167 -1.62 6.59 7.23
N LEU A 168 -1.21 5.41 6.74
CA LEU A 168 -0.05 5.25 5.87
C LEU A 168 -0.23 5.99 4.55
N ALA A 169 -1.38 5.82 3.88
CA ALA A 169 -1.70 6.49 2.62
C ALA A 169 -1.70 8.02 2.79
N ARG A 170 -2.30 8.51 3.88
CA ARG A 170 -2.32 9.93 4.25
C ARG A 170 -0.92 10.51 4.41
N LYS A 171 -0.09 9.89 5.27
CA LYS A 171 1.30 10.30 5.51
C LYS A 171 2.14 10.26 4.23
N SER A 172 1.90 9.26 3.39
CA SER A 172 2.61 9.08 2.13
C SER A 172 2.24 10.13 1.10
N TYR A 173 0.96 10.48 1.02
CA TYR A 173 0.49 11.56 0.17
C TYR A 173 1.12 12.90 0.58
N GLU A 174 1.14 13.24 1.86
CA GLU A 174 1.82 14.45 2.36
C GLU A 174 3.29 14.50 1.94
N ARG A 175 4.01 13.40 2.19
CA ARG A 175 5.46 13.33 1.99
C ARG A 175 5.85 13.33 0.52
N TYR A 176 5.08 12.65 -0.33
CA TYR A 176 5.53 12.34 -1.70
C TYR A 176 4.76 13.01 -2.81
N ILE A 177 3.54 13.47 -2.52
CA ILE A 177 2.63 14.00 -3.53
C ILE A 177 2.34 15.48 -3.26
N LYS A 178 2.07 15.86 -2.00
CA LYS A 178 1.74 17.25 -1.62
C LYS A 178 2.96 18.13 -1.40
N ALA A 179 4.11 17.57 -1.01
CA ALA A 179 5.31 18.36 -0.73
C ALA A 179 5.71 19.24 -1.94
N PRO A 180 5.92 20.56 -1.74
CA PRO A 180 6.05 21.57 -2.81
C PRO A 180 7.31 21.48 -3.69
N ASP A 181 8.21 20.53 -3.42
CA ASP A 181 9.51 20.39 -4.11
C ASP A 181 9.43 19.63 -5.45
N ILE A 182 8.23 19.28 -5.92
CA ILE A 182 8.02 18.61 -7.21
C ILE A 182 7.22 19.53 -8.13
N ARG A 183 7.84 20.63 -8.55
CA ARG A 183 7.41 21.27 -9.79
C ARG A 183 7.86 20.38 -10.95
N PRO A 184 6.98 20.03 -11.90
CA PRO A 184 7.43 19.42 -13.14
C PRO A 184 8.38 20.40 -13.84
N ILE A 185 9.54 19.90 -14.26
CA ILE A 185 10.40 20.55 -15.25
C ILE A 185 9.64 20.60 -16.57
#